data_AF-A0A2V8FMI6-F1
#
_entry.id   AF-A0A2V8FMI6-F1
#
_cell.length_a   1.000
_cell.length_b   1.000
_cell.length_c   1.000
_cell.angle_alpha   90.00
_cell.angle_beta   90.00
_cell.angle_gamma   90.00
#
_symmetry.space_group_name_H-M   'P 1'
#
loop_
_entity.id
_entity.type
_entity.pdbx_description
1 polymer ?
#
loop_
_entity_poly.entity_id
_entity_poly.type
_entity_poly.pdbx_seq_one_letter_code
_entity_poly.pdbx_strand_id
1 'polypeptide(L)'
;MARSPMKRSIFVLLLLVVLVPLSRQASAQRPGPSADTTTLDNLIITDKPAVDEWSKSTQGSQALDPRTPLETEFLLSLTPTERLGAFRFKQRCIVCHGRQMSLQPNTWGPILTKKNVEGREDTVRRQIADGSPRMPAFKYALQPSEVEAILQYLKRVDNAPM
;
A
#
# COMPACT_ATOMS: atom_id res chain seq x y z
N MET A 1 51.36 7.66 -61.21
CA MET A 1 50.60 6.52 -61.79
C MET A 1 50.62 5.42 -60.74
N ALA A 2 49.55 4.85 -60.21
CA ALA A 2 48.14 4.80 -60.59
C ALA A 2 47.26 4.78 -59.32
N ARG A 3 46.10 5.42 -59.39
CA ARG A 3 45.01 5.31 -58.41
C ARG A 3 44.19 4.06 -58.76
N SER A 4 43.74 3.29 -57.77
CA SER A 4 42.49 2.53 -57.90
C SER A 4 41.78 2.39 -56.55
N PRO A 5 40.45 2.52 -56.49
CA PRO A 5 39.71 2.89 -55.28
C PRO A 5 39.06 1.70 -54.56
N MET A 6 39.20 1.63 -53.23
CA MET A 6 38.37 0.75 -52.40
C MET A 6 36.97 1.36 -52.27
N LYS A 7 36.00 0.64 -52.84
CA LYS A 7 34.56 0.93 -52.82
C LYS A 7 34.07 1.16 -51.39
N ARG A 8 33.50 2.33 -51.14
CA ARG A 8 32.67 2.61 -49.95
C ARG A 8 31.35 1.87 -50.11
N SER A 9 31.18 0.74 -49.45
CA SER A 9 29.86 0.10 -49.31
C SER A 9 29.00 0.94 -48.37
N ILE A 10 28.14 1.75 -48.96
CA ILE A 10 27.01 2.39 -48.27
C ILE A 10 25.99 1.27 -48.03
N PHE A 11 25.90 0.78 -46.79
CA PHE A 11 24.75 -0.03 -46.36
C PHE A 11 23.54 0.89 -46.25
N VAL A 12 22.71 0.92 -47.29
CA VAL A 12 21.38 1.52 -47.24
C VAL A 12 20.53 0.61 -46.36
N LEU A 13 20.30 1.02 -45.11
CA LEU A 13 19.36 0.36 -44.22
C LEU A 13 17.94 0.63 -44.75
N LEU A 14 17.43 -0.32 -45.53
CA LEU A 14 16.11 -0.28 -46.14
C LEU A 14 15.07 -0.45 -45.02
N LEU A 15 14.45 0.65 -44.62
CA LEU A 15 13.43 0.71 -43.58
C LEU A 15 12.15 0.04 -44.13
N LEU A 16 12.01 -1.26 -43.88
CA LEU A 16 10.79 -2.03 -44.13
C LEU A 16 9.67 -1.52 -43.21
N VAL A 17 8.93 -0.51 -43.68
CA VAL A 17 7.64 -0.15 -43.10
C VAL A 17 6.66 -1.27 -43.42
N VAL A 18 6.47 -2.18 -42.48
CA VAL A 18 5.39 -3.16 -42.52
C VAL A 18 4.08 -2.39 -42.32
N LEU A 19 3.34 -2.14 -43.41
CA LEU A 19 1.95 -1.71 -43.32
C LEU A 19 1.13 -2.86 -42.74
N VAL A 20 0.96 -2.85 -41.41
CA VAL A 20 -0.04 -3.70 -40.75
C VAL A 20 -1.40 -3.12 -41.11
N PRO A 21 -2.30 -3.89 -41.77
CA PRO A 21 -3.65 -3.40 -42.02
C PRO A 21 -4.34 -3.18 -40.67
N LEU A 22 -4.79 -1.95 -40.44
CA LEU A 22 -5.56 -1.58 -39.26
C LEU A 22 -6.94 -2.26 -39.36
N SER A 23 -7.03 -3.53 -38.99
CA SER A 23 -8.30 -4.19 -38.78
C SER A 23 -9.02 -3.44 -37.67
N ARG A 24 -10.07 -2.68 -38.01
CA ARG A 24 -11.02 -2.15 -37.04
C ARG A 24 -11.66 -3.35 -36.33
N GLN A 25 -11.09 -3.76 -35.21
CA GLN A 25 -11.83 -4.55 -34.23
C GLN A 25 -12.89 -3.63 -33.66
N ALA A 26 -14.08 -3.66 -34.26
CA ALA A 26 -15.27 -3.24 -33.55
C ALA A 26 -15.41 -4.22 -32.38
N SER A 27 -14.92 -3.83 -31.21
CA SER A 27 -15.24 -4.52 -29.97
C SER A 27 -16.74 -4.31 -29.76
N ALA A 28 -17.55 -5.23 -30.28
CA ALA A 28 -18.90 -5.40 -29.80
C ALA A 28 -18.75 -5.83 -28.34
N GLN A 29 -18.76 -4.85 -27.45
CA GLN A 29 -18.83 -5.07 -26.02
C GLN A 29 -20.11 -5.88 -25.80
N ARG A 30 -19.97 -7.20 -25.68
CA ARG A 30 -21.05 -8.01 -25.12
C ARG A 30 -21.37 -7.38 -23.78
N PRO A 31 -22.64 -7.07 -23.46
CA PRO A 31 -22.97 -6.70 -22.09
C PRO A 31 -22.43 -7.81 -21.21
N GLY A 32 -21.44 -7.48 -20.38
CA GLY A 32 -20.98 -8.39 -19.33
C GLY A 32 -22.19 -8.77 -18.49
N PRO A 33 -22.21 -9.97 -17.87
CA PRO A 33 -23.26 -10.28 -16.91
C PRO A 33 -23.34 -9.11 -15.93
N SER A 34 -24.51 -8.50 -15.81
CA SER A 34 -24.78 -7.47 -14.81
C SER A 34 -24.20 -7.98 -13.51
N ALA A 35 -23.20 -7.28 -12.96
CA ALA A 35 -22.57 -7.69 -11.71
C ALA A 35 -23.69 -7.81 -10.69
N ASP A 36 -24.03 -9.05 -10.35
CA ASP A 36 -25.02 -9.36 -9.34
C ASP A 36 -24.46 -8.78 -8.04
N THR A 37 -25.06 -7.68 -7.56
CA THR A 37 -24.58 -6.91 -6.40
C THR A 37 -24.38 -7.85 -5.19
N THR A 38 -25.20 -8.90 -5.12
CA THR A 38 -25.11 -10.04 -4.20
C THR A 38 -23.70 -10.67 -4.14
N THR A 39 -22.97 -10.74 -5.26
CA THR A 39 -21.63 -11.33 -5.33
C THR A 39 -20.56 -10.40 -4.75
N LEU A 40 -20.73 -9.09 -4.87
CA LEU A 40 -19.81 -8.09 -4.29
C LEU A 40 -20.09 -7.87 -2.81
N ASP A 41 -21.34 -7.92 -2.38
CA ASP A 41 -21.72 -7.86 -0.97
C ASP A 41 -21.10 -9.01 -0.17
N ASN A 42 -20.97 -10.19 -0.78
CA ASN A 42 -20.28 -11.36 -0.20
C ASN A 42 -18.75 -11.20 -0.09
N LEU A 43 -18.15 -10.18 -0.72
CA LEU A 43 -16.71 -9.87 -0.60
C LEU A 43 -16.43 -8.82 0.48
N ILE A 44 -17.47 -8.21 1.08
CA ILE A 44 -17.31 -7.22 2.13
C ILE A 44 -17.09 -7.95 3.45
N ILE A 45 -15.87 -7.87 3.97
CA ILE A 45 -15.55 -8.38 5.30
C ILE A 45 -16.08 -7.40 6.35
N THR A 46 -17.22 -7.72 6.96
CA THR A 46 -17.90 -6.88 7.95
C THR A 46 -17.75 -7.38 9.39
N ASP A 47 -17.36 -8.63 9.58
CA ASP A 47 -17.25 -9.27 10.89
C ASP A 47 -16.09 -10.27 10.99
N LYS A 48 -15.79 -10.68 12.24
CA LYS A 48 -14.68 -11.59 12.56
C LYS A 48 -14.85 -12.98 11.90
N PRO A 49 -16.03 -13.63 11.90
CA PRO A 49 -16.23 -14.87 11.16
C PRO A 49 -15.85 -14.77 9.67
N ALA A 50 -16.22 -13.69 8.99
CA ALA A 50 -15.84 -13.45 7.60
C ALA A 50 -14.32 -13.28 7.43
N VAL A 51 -13.64 -12.62 8.38
CA VAL A 51 -12.16 -12.54 8.40
C VAL A 51 -11.54 -13.93 8.55
N ASP A 52 -12.04 -14.73 9.47
CA ASP A 52 -11.50 -16.07 9.75
C ASP A 52 -11.67 -17.00 8.54
N GLU A 53 -12.81 -16.93 7.85
CA GLU A 53 -13.06 -17.67 6.60
C GLU A 53 -12.14 -17.22 5.47
N TRP A 54 -12.04 -15.90 5.22
CA TRP A 54 -11.16 -15.36 4.19
C TRP A 54 -9.67 -15.63 4.48
N SER A 55 -9.27 -15.61 5.74
CA SER A 55 -7.88 -15.87 6.12
C SER A 55 -7.50 -17.33 5.86
N LYS A 56 -8.42 -18.28 6.08
CA LYS A 56 -8.24 -19.69 5.73
C LYS A 56 -8.11 -19.90 4.23
N SER A 57 -8.82 -19.13 3.41
CA SER A 57 -8.79 -19.29 1.94
C SER A 57 -7.55 -18.66 1.29
N THR A 58 -6.98 -17.62 1.87
CA THR A 58 -5.89 -16.84 1.26
C THR A 58 -4.47 -17.25 1.70
N GLN A 59 -4.31 -17.84 2.88
CA GLN A 59 -2.97 -18.15 3.44
C GLN A 59 -2.51 -19.59 3.22
N GLY A 60 -3.31 -20.41 2.53
CA GLY A 60 -3.03 -21.83 2.33
C GLY A 60 -3.00 -22.61 3.66
N SER A 61 -2.24 -23.71 3.73
CA SER A 61 -2.11 -24.55 4.93
C SER A 61 -1.16 -24.01 6.01
N GLN A 62 -0.67 -22.78 5.86
CA GLN A 62 0.17 -22.14 6.87
C GLN A 62 -0.68 -21.76 8.08
N ALA A 63 -0.37 -22.31 9.25
CA ALA A 63 -1.04 -21.90 10.49
C ALA A 63 -0.75 -20.41 10.77
N LEU A 64 -1.79 -19.66 11.09
CA LEU A 64 -1.69 -18.29 11.58
C LEU A 64 -0.81 -18.29 12.83
N ASP A 65 0.24 -17.46 12.86
CA ASP A 65 0.96 -17.22 14.11
C ASP A 65 -0.01 -16.53 15.08
N PRO A 66 -0.37 -17.15 16.21
CA PRO A 66 -1.30 -16.55 17.17
C PRO A 66 -0.81 -15.22 17.75
N ARG A 67 0.49 -14.89 17.57
CA ARG A 67 1.11 -13.65 18.03
C ARG A 67 1.01 -12.50 17.02
N THR A 68 0.60 -12.79 15.78
CA THR A 68 0.41 -11.78 14.73
C THR A 68 -1.08 -11.68 14.43
N PRO A 69 -1.79 -10.67 14.94
CA PRO A 69 -3.19 -10.46 14.59
C PRO A 69 -3.31 -10.35 13.07
N LEU A 70 -4.32 -11.00 12.50
CA LEU A 70 -4.74 -10.71 11.14
C LEU A 70 -5.09 -9.22 11.08
N GLU A 71 -4.45 -8.47 10.18
CA GLU A 71 -4.65 -7.02 10.05
C GLU A 71 -6.14 -6.67 9.96
N THR A 72 -6.91 -7.47 9.21
CA THR A 72 -8.36 -7.28 9.06
C THR A 72 -9.12 -7.46 10.39
N GLU A 73 -8.79 -8.46 11.20
CA GLU A 73 -9.44 -8.66 12.51
C GLU A 73 -9.10 -7.52 13.46
N PHE A 74 -7.83 -7.12 13.49
CA PHE A 74 -7.38 -5.99 14.31
C PHE A 74 -8.16 -4.72 13.93
N LEU A 75 -8.27 -4.39 12.64
CA LEU A 75 -9.03 -3.23 12.17
C LEU A 75 -10.53 -3.30 12.52
N LEU A 76 -11.14 -4.50 12.52
CA LEU A 76 -12.54 -4.65 12.93
C LEU A 76 -12.74 -4.41 14.43
N SER A 77 -11.72 -4.66 15.26
CA SER A 77 -11.78 -4.38 16.70
C SER A 77 -11.68 -2.89 17.06
N LEU A 78 -11.31 -2.04 16.10
CA LEU A 78 -11.08 -0.62 16.29
C LEU A 78 -12.39 0.20 16.19
N THR A 79 -12.50 1.21 17.04
CA THR A 79 -13.51 2.27 16.92
C THR A 79 -13.37 3.02 15.58
N PRO A 80 -14.40 3.75 15.13
CA PRO A 80 -14.30 4.53 13.88
C PRO A 80 -13.12 5.53 13.87
N THR A 81 -12.82 6.16 15.00
CA THR A 81 -11.69 7.09 15.13
C THR A 81 -10.35 6.38 15.04
N GLU A 82 -10.19 5.23 15.71
CA GLU A 82 -8.97 4.43 15.62
C GLU A 82 -8.76 3.87 14.20
N ARG A 83 -9.84 3.46 13.51
CA ARG A 83 -9.77 3.06 12.09
C ARG A 83 -9.36 4.20 11.17
N LEU A 84 -9.87 5.41 11.40
CA LEU A 84 -9.40 6.60 10.68
C LEU A 84 -7.90 6.82 10.93
N GLY A 85 -7.45 6.63 12.17
CA GLY A 85 -6.03 6.68 12.54
C GLY A 85 -5.18 5.67 11.79
N ALA A 86 -5.63 4.41 11.75
CA ALA A 86 -4.97 3.33 11.00
C ALA A 86 -4.84 3.69 9.51
N PHE A 87 -5.92 4.21 8.91
CA PHE A 87 -5.92 4.63 7.52
C PHE A 87 -4.92 5.76 7.25
N ARG A 88 -4.91 6.80 8.10
CA ARG A 88 -3.95 7.91 7.96
C ARG A 88 -2.51 7.48 8.19
N PHE A 89 -2.28 6.60 9.16
CA PHE A 89 -0.98 6.00 9.40
C PHE A 89 -0.48 5.23 8.17
N LYS A 90 -1.34 4.42 7.56
CA LYS A 90 -1.01 3.68 6.32
C LYS A 90 -0.70 4.61 5.15
N GLN A 91 -1.38 5.74 5.03
CA GLN A 91 -1.13 6.71 3.95
C GLN A 91 0.15 7.53 4.12
N ARG A 92 0.55 7.82 5.37
CA ARG A 92 1.56 8.85 5.66
C ARG A 92 2.81 8.34 6.39
N CYS A 93 2.69 7.27 7.16
CA CYS A 93 3.71 6.85 8.13
C CYS A 93 4.34 5.50 7.80
N ILE A 94 3.57 4.58 7.20
CA ILE A 94 3.95 3.16 7.10
C ILE A 94 5.22 2.90 6.27
N VAL A 95 5.51 3.74 5.27
CA VAL A 95 6.73 3.61 4.46
C VAL A 95 8.00 3.64 5.32
N CYS A 96 7.99 4.47 6.38
CA CYS A 96 9.14 4.58 7.27
C CYS A 96 8.98 3.74 8.54
N HIS A 97 7.75 3.55 9.03
CA HIS A 97 7.49 2.97 10.36
C HIS A 97 6.88 1.57 10.35
N GLY A 98 6.46 1.05 9.18
CA GLY A 98 5.91 -0.29 9.02
C GLY A 98 6.96 -1.32 8.61
N ARG A 99 6.69 -2.60 8.87
CA ARG A 99 7.56 -3.69 8.41
C ARG A 99 7.48 -3.83 6.90
N GLN A 100 8.55 -3.46 6.19
CA GLN A 100 8.59 -3.62 4.74
C GLN A 100 8.72 -5.12 4.38
N MET A 101 7.86 -5.60 3.48
CA MET A 101 7.81 -7.01 3.06
C MET A 101 9.07 -7.51 2.35
N SER A 102 10.00 -6.63 1.95
CA SER A 102 11.17 -7.04 1.17
C SER A 102 12.45 -6.32 1.62
N LEU A 103 13.38 -7.12 2.17
CA LEU A 103 14.84 -7.02 2.04
C LEU A 103 15.72 -6.35 3.12
N GLN A 104 15.20 -5.74 4.19
CA GLN A 104 16.08 -5.28 5.29
C GLN A 104 15.45 -5.55 6.66
N PRO A 105 16.23 -5.95 7.69
CA PRO A 105 15.73 -6.11 9.06
C PRO A 105 15.27 -4.79 9.70
N ASN A 106 15.51 -3.65 9.03
CA ASN A 106 15.36 -2.31 9.58
C ASN A 106 14.31 -1.50 8.82
N THR A 107 13.49 -0.79 9.58
CA THR A 107 12.59 0.28 9.12
C THR A 107 13.36 1.61 9.02
N TRP A 108 12.97 2.51 8.11
CA TRP A 108 13.64 3.82 7.95
C TRP A 108 13.47 4.73 9.18
N GLY A 109 12.35 4.59 9.88
CA GLY A 109 12.10 5.15 11.21
C GLY A 109 11.96 4.03 12.25
N PRO A 110 11.90 4.35 13.55
CA PRO A 110 11.64 3.33 14.57
C PRO A 110 10.28 2.67 14.38
N ILE A 111 10.13 1.41 14.78
CA ILE A 111 8.83 0.76 14.90
C ILE A 111 8.00 1.54 15.94
N LEU A 112 6.79 1.93 15.55
CA LEU A 112 5.88 2.69 16.41
C LEU A 112 4.83 1.75 17.01
N THR A 113 4.74 1.79 18.33
CA THR A 113 3.79 1.02 19.14
C THR A 113 3.17 1.96 20.18
N LYS A 114 2.23 1.43 20.96
CA LYS A 114 1.63 2.06 22.13
C LYS A 114 2.66 2.72 23.06
N LYS A 115 3.81 2.07 23.27
CA LYS A 115 4.91 2.55 24.13
C LYS A 115 5.55 3.86 23.64
N ASN A 116 5.43 4.17 22.36
CA ASN A 116 5.96 5.42 21.80
C ASN A 116 5.03 6.62 22.05
N VAL A 117 3.76 6.37 22.40
CA VAL A 117 2.71 7.40 22.48
C VAL A 117 2.25 7.66 23.91
N GLU A 118 2.01 6.62 24.71
CA GLU A 118 1.45 6.80 26.05
C GLU A 118 2.36 7.64 26.96
N GLY A 119 1.78 8.66 27.57
CA GLY A 119 2.50 9.63 28.42
C GLY A 119 3.37 10.61 27.64
N ARG A 120 3.31 10.60 26.30
CA ARG A 120 4.11 11.46 25.40
C ARG A 120 3.26 12.13 24.31
N GLU A 121 1.95 12.16 24.46
CA GLU A 121 1.00 12.54 23.42
C GLU A 121 1.32 13.91 22.81
N ASP A 122 1.59 14.94 23.62
CA ASP A 122 1.93 16.27 23.11
C ASP A 122 3.24 16.31 22.33
N THR A 123 4.20 15.46 22.72
CA THR A 123 5.46 15.30 21.99
C THR A 123 5.21 14.63 20.65
N VAL A 124 4.37 13.59 20.62
CA VAL A 124 4.03 12.90 19.37
C VAL A 124 3.21 13.80 18.44
N ARG A 125 2.24 14.58 18.95
CA ARG A 125 1.48 15.56 18.17
C ARG A 125 2.40 16.57 17.50
N ARG A 126 3.34 17.15 18.24
CA ARG A 126 4.35 18.08 17.69
C ARG A 126 5.26 17.40 16.69
N GLN A 127 5.74 16.19 16.99
CA GLN A 127 6.61 15.42 16.09
C GLN A 127 5.93 15.11 14.75
N ILE A 128 4.63 14.82 14.74
CA ILE A 128 3.85 14.62 13.52
C ILE A 128 3.61 15.95 12.79
N ALA A 129 3.25 17.01 13.51
CA ALA A 129 2.98 18.31 12.92
C ALA A 129 4.24 18.93 12.26
N ASP A 130 5.34 18.96 13.01
CA ASP A 130 6.56 19.69 12.64
C ASP A 130 7.62 18.82 11.97
N GLY A 131 7.53 17.49 12.10
CA GLY A 131 8.50 16.57 11.54
C GLY A 131 9.89 16.67 12.19
N SER A 132 10.89 16.21 11.46
CA SER A 132 12.32 16.29 11.80
C SER A 132 13.15 16.27 10.51
N PRO A 133 14.49 16.41 10.57
CA PRO A 133 15.32 16.25 9.38
C PRO A 133 15.15 14.91 8.64
N ARG A 134 14.65 13.86 9.31
CA ARG A 134 14.41 12.51 8.74
C ARG A 134 12.94 12.09 8.70
N MET A 135 12.03 12.95 9.18
CA MET A 135 10.59 12.68 9.22
C MET A 135 9.84 13.86 8.62
N PRO A 136 9.03 13.68 7.57
CA PRO A 136 8.26 14.78 7.00
C PRO A 136 7.34 15.44 8.03
N ALA A 137 7.16 16.76 7.89
CA ALA A 137 6.17 17.53 8.64
C ALA A 137 4.77 17.34 8.03
N PHE A 138 3.74 17.18 8.86
CA PHE A 138 2.37 16.96 8.38
C PHE A 138 1.37 18.06 8.79
N LYS A 139 1.81 19.18 9.39
CA LYS A 139 0.91 20.28 9.83
C LYS A 139 0.01 20.88 8.75
N TYR A 140 0.34 20.71 7.47
CA TYR A 140 -0.49 21.16 6.33
C TYR A 140 -1.18 20.01 5.59
N ALA A 141 -0.88 18.77 5.96
CA ALA A 141 -1.38 17.57 5.28
C ALA A 141 -2.36 16.76 6.15
N LEU A 142 -2.39 17.01 7.45
CA LEU A 142 -3.29 16.38 8.42
C LEU A 142 -3.98 17.46 9.26
N GLN A 143 -5.27 17.29 9.49
CA GLN A 143 -6.02 18.07 10.46
C GLN A 143 -5.64 17.64 11.89
N PRO A 144 -5.78 18.52 12.90
CA PRO A 144 -5.51 18.16 14.30
C PRO A 144 -6.28 16.92 14.77
N SER A 145 -7.53 16.74 14.32
CA SER A 145 -8.34 15.56 14.62
C SER A 145 -7.81 14.28 13.98
N GLU A 146 -7.17 14.37 12.82
CA GLU A 146 -6.54 13.22 12.15
C GLU A 146 -5.23 12.83 12.83
N VAL A 147 -4.47 13.81 13.33
CA VAL A 147 -3.31 13.56 14.19
C VAL A 147 -3.75 12.85 15.47
N GLU A 148 -4.82 13.31 16.11
CA GLU A 148 -5.37 12.64 17.29
C GLU A 148 -5.83 11.21 16.97
N ALA A 149 -6.50 11.00 15.83
CA ALA A 149 -6.91 9.67 15.39
C ALA A 149 -5.70 8.72 15.24
N ILE A 150 -4.57 9.19 14.69
CA ILE A 150 -3.33 8.42 14.60
C ILE A 150 -2.81 8.05 16.00
N LEU A 151 -2.85 8.97 16.97
CA LEU A 151 -2.45 8.69 18.35
C LEU A 151 -3.34 7.60 18.97
N GLN A 152 -4.66 7.69 18.79
CA GLN A 152 -5.60 6.68 19.29
C GLN A 152 -5.34 5.31 18.66
N TYR A 153 -5.11 5.26 17.34
CA TYR A 153 -4.69 4.03 16.67
C TYR A 153 -3.41 3.45 17.27
N LEU A 154 -2.34 4.25 17.41
CA LEU A 154 -1.06 3.77 17.92
C LEU A 154 -1.15 3.25 19.37
N LYS A 155 -2.10 3.73 20.18
CA LYS A 155 -2.40 3.18 21.52
C LYS A 155 -3.00 1.77 21.49
N ARG A 156 -3.43 1.29 20.33
CA ARG A 156 -3.93 -0.08 20.11
C ARG A 156 -2.88 -1.01 19.47
N VAL A 157 -1.72 -0.48 19.11
CA VAL A 157 -0.68 -1.20 18.38
C VAL A 157 0.38 -1.71 19.36
N ASP A 158 0.35 -3.02 19.67
CA ASP A 158 1.31 -3.65 20.58
C ASP A 158 2.60 -4.12 19.88
N ASN A 159 2.49 -4.46 18.59
CA ASN A 159 3.59 -4.92 17.74
C ASN A 159 3.74 -3.99 16.53
N ALA A 160 4.71 -4.23 15.65
CA ALA A 160 4.90 -3.37 14.49
C ALA A 160 3.64 -3.30 13.60
N PRO A 161 3.17 -2.10 13.23
CA PRO A 161 2.04 -1.95 12.32
C PRO A 161 2.39 -2.49 10.94
N MET A 162 1.45 -3.23 10.34
CA MET A 162 1.58 -3.92 9.05
C MET A 162 0.88 -3.15 7.92
#